data_AF-A0A942NWS3-F1
#
_entry.id   AF-A0A942NWS3-F1
#
_cell.length_a   1.000
_cell.length_b   1.000
_cell.length_c   1.000
_cell.angle_alpha   90.00
_cell.angle_beta   90.00
_cell.angle_gamma   90.00
#
_symmetry.space_group_name_H-M   'P 1'
#
loop_
_entity.id
_entity.type
_entity.pdbx_description
1 polymer ?
#
loop_
_entity_poly.entity_id
_entity_poly.type
_entity_poly.pdbx_seq_one_letter_code
_entity_poly.pdbx_strand_id
1 'polypeptide(L)'
;MPIFIIFCIVLTTLVQTQSLYLPFLNDEPVWMAGAGLAGLFLLGGCLKKLSSSIWQDGFSCSVLWAWYGYWEPLFSKGSPMFHVFPIYYALLCGWMLLAFINKAPRFDRESREALRYLQQYLSRFDTCALAVAVLIGLAMPDHYLLYPIVMTLFIVRSTFQRCLEIIDSQ
;
A
#
# COMPACT_ATOMS: atom_id res chain seq x y z
N MET A 1 8.07 3.41 2.04
CA MET A 1 6.74 3.66 2.60
C MET A 1 6.76 3.47 4.12
N PRO A 2 7.49 4.31 4.86
CA PRO A 2 7.71 4.09 6.30
C PRO A 2 6.44 4.26 7.14
N ILE A 3 5.54 5.16 6.76
CA ILE A 3 4.31 5.40 7.55
C ILE A 3 3.37 4.19 7.42
N PHE A 4 3.28 3.63 6.22
CA PHE A 4 2.49 2.43 5.97
C PHE A 4 2.97 1.21 6.77
N ILE A 5 4.29 1.06 6.96
CA ILE A 5 4.86 0.01 7.83
C ILE A 5 4.36 0.18 9.28
N ILE A 6 4.40 1.41 9.80
CA ILE A 6 3.92 1.71 11.17
C ILE A 6 2.44 1.35 11.29
N PHE A 7 1.63 1.72 10.30
CA PHE A 7 0.20 1.42 10.28
C PHE A 7 -0.09 -0.08 10.24
N CYS A 8 0.68 -0.85 9.47
CA CYS A 8 0.59 -2.31 9.45
C CYS A 8 0.92 -2.92 10.82
N ILE A 9 1.97 -2.42 11.48
CA ILE A 9 2.37 -2.89 12.81
C ILE A 9 1.30 -2.52 13.85
N VAL A 10 0.79 -1.28 13.84
CA VAL A 10 -0.29 -0.84 14.72
C VAL A 10 -1.54 -1.68 14.53
N LEU A 11 -1.95 -1.95 13.28
CA LEU A 11 -3.10 -2.81 13.03
C LEU A 11 -2.85 -4.23 13.55
N THR A 12 -1.66 -4.78 13.30
CA THR A 12 -1.28 -6.11 13.82
C THR A 12 -1.37 -6.17 15.34
N THR A 13 -0.85 -5.17 16.05
CA THR A 13 -0.87 -5.15 17.52
C THR A 13 -2.29 -5.00 18.05
N LEU A 14 -3.13 -4.16 17.44
CA LEU A 14 -4.55 -4.03 17.80
C LEU A 14 -5.28 -5.36 17.66
N VAL A 15 -5.09 -6.05 16.53
CA VAL A 15 -5.72 -7.35 16.23
C VAL A 15 -5.24 -8.44 17.20
N GLN A 16 -3.94 -8.53 17.47
CA GLN A 16 -3.37 -9.54 18.36
C GLN A 16 -3.78 -9.33 19.83
N THR A 17 -3.88 -8.07 20.27
CA THR A 17 -4.27 -7.73 21.64
C THR A 17 -5.78 -7.73 21.87
N GLN A 18 -6.58 -7.98 20.83
CA GLN A 18 -8.04 -7.85 20.86
C GLN A 18 -8.48 -6.52 21.48
N SER A 19 -7.85 -5.43 21.04
CA SER A 19 -8.00 -4.12 21.65
C SER A 19 -9.45 -3.63 21.62
N LEU A 20 -9.82 -2.87 22.66
CA LEU A 20 -11.13 -2.20 22.77
C LEU A 20 -11.40 -1.20 21.63
N TYR A 21 -10.37 -0.79 20.88
CA TYR A 21 -10.51 0.11 19.74
C TYR A 21 -10.89 -0.60 18.43
N LEU A 22 -10.78 -1.93 18.34
CA LEU A 22 -11.11 -2.66 17.10
C LEU A 22 -12.56 -2.46 16.64
N PRO A 23 -13.58 -2.48 17.51
CA PRO A 23 -14.95 -2.23 17.10
C PRO A 23 -15.15 -0.86 16.44
N PHE A 24 -14.40 0.15 16.87
CA PHE A 24 -14.45 1.49 16.27
C PHE A 24 -13.94 1.50 14.83
N LEU A 25 -12.99 0.62 14.46
CA LEU A 25 -12.57 0.47 13.06
C LEU A 25 -13.69 -0.09 12.17
N ASN A 26 -14.57 -0.91 12.75
CA ASN A 26 -15.65 -1.56 12.02
C ASN A 26 -16.87 -0.64 11.81
N ASP A 27 -16.90 0.53 12.48
CA ASP A 27 -17.96 1.51 12.29
C ASP A 27 -17.96 2.01 10.84
N GLU A 28 -19.15 1.96 10.22
CA GLU A 28 -19.38 2.42 8.84
C GLU A 28 -18.77 3.78 8.53
N PRO A 29 -18.99 4.85 9.31
CA PRO A 29 -18.40 6.16 9.01
C PRO A 29 -16.87 6.14 9.06
N VAL A 30 -16.26 5.28 9.87
CA VAL A 30 -14.81 5.24 10.06
C VAL A 30 -14.12 4.57 8.88
N TRP A 31 -14.55 3.38 8.48
CA TRP A 31 -13.94 2.71 7.33
C TRP A 31 -14.29 3.41 6.00
N MET A 32 -15.47 4.03 5.89
CA MET A 32 -15.83 4.87 4.75
C MET A 32 -14.96 6.14 4.66
N ALA A 33 -14.62 6.76 5.79
CA ALA A 33 -13.66 7.87 5.81
C ALA A 33 -12.28 7.41 5.32
N GLY A 34 -11.85 6.20 5.70
CA GLY A 34 -10.65 5.55 5.16
C GLY A 34 -10.69 5.38 3.64
N ALA A 35 -11.80 4.85 3.10
CA ALA A 35 -11.98 4.69 1.65
C ALA A 35 -12.01 6.05 0.92
N GLY A 36 -12.67 7.05 1.49
CA GLY A 36 -12.71 8.42 0.97
C GLY A 36 -11.32 9.07 0.93
N LEU A 37 -10.54 8.94 2.01
CA LEU A 37 -9.15 9.41 2.08
C LEU A 37 -8.27 8.71 1.05
N ALA A 38 -8.45 7.40 0.85
CA ALA A 38 -7.75 6.67 -0.21
C ALA A 38 -8.07 7.25 -1.59
N GLY A 39 -9.35 7.54 -1.87
CA GLY A 39 -9.76 8.24 -3.09
C GLY A 39 -9.10 9.61 -3.28
N LEU A 40 -9.01 10.40 -2.21
CA LEU A 40 -8.35 11.72 -2.25
C LEU A 40 -6.85 11.60 -2.52
N PHE A 41 -6.15 10.66 -1.89
CA PHE A 41 -4.72 10.42 -2.16
C PHE A 41 -4.48 9.92 -3.58
N LEU A 42 -5.34 9.02 -4.07
CA LEU A 42 -5.32 8.56 -5.46
C LEU A 42 -5.46 9.74 -6.43
N LEU A 43 -6.49 10.57 -6.26
CA LEU A 43 -6.71 11.74 -7.10
C LEU A 43 -5.53 12.72 -7.00
N GLY A 44 -5.04 13.00 -5.80
CA GLY A 44 -3.89 13.87 -5.57
C GLY A 44 -2.60 13.36 -6.24
N GLY A 45 -2.38 12.04 -6.23
CA GLY A 45 -1.26 11.38 -6.91
C GLY A 45 -1.39 11.44 -8.43
N CYS A 46 -2.55 11.08 -8.97
CA CYS A 46 -2.76 11.03 -10.42
C CYS A 46 -2.83 12.41 -11.07
N LEU A 47 -3.32 13.42 -10.35
CA LEU A 47 -3.23 14.82 -10.77
C LEU A 47 -1.84 15.43 -10.53
N LYS A 48 -0.86 14.64 -10.04
CA LYS A 48 0.50 15.07 -9.72
C LYS A 48 0.56 16.26 -8.74
N LYS A 49 -0.48 16.45 -7.92
CA LYS A 49 -0.57 17.50 -6.89
C LYS A 49 0.17 17.13 -5.61
N LEU A 50 0.38 15.84 -5.39
CA LEU A 50 1.10 15.30 -4.24
C LEU A 50 2.40 14.63 -4.69
N SER A 51 3.43 14.75 -3.85
CA SER A 51 4.67 14.00 -4.08
C SER A 51 4.41 12.50 -3.96
N SER A 52 5.19 11.70 -4.69
CA SER A 52 5.03 10.24 -4.71
C SER A 52 5.14 9.62 -3.32
N SER A 53 5.94 10.20 -2.41
CA SER A 53 5.98 9.73 -1.02
C SER A 53 4.63 9.81 -0.36
N ILE A 54 4.01 10.98 -0.47
CA ILE A 54 2.90 11.37 0.38
C ILE A 54 1.66 10.63 -0.09
N TRP A 55 1.41 10.64 -1.41
CA TRP A 55 0.21 10.00 -1.92
C TRP A 55 0.29 8.48 -1.84
N GLN A 56 1.45 7.86 -2.06
CA GLN A 56 1.57 6.40 -2.00
C GLN A 56 1.43 5.88 -0.57
N ASP A 57 2.10 6.51 0.41
CA ASP A 57 1.96 6.14 1.83
C ASP A 57 0.55 6.43 2.32
N GLY A 58 0.03 7.63 2.03
CA GLY A 58 -1.30 8.05 2.45
C GLY A 58 -2.40 7.18 1.87
N PHE A 59 -2.30 6.82 0.58
CA PHE A 59 -3.21 5.87 -0.07
C PHE A 59 -3.15 4.51 0.62
N SER A 60 -1.96 3.95 0.82
CA SER A 60 -1.79 2.62 1.40
C SER A 60 -2.29 2.51 2.84
N CYS A 61 -2.01 3.53 3.64
CA CYS A 61 -2.54 3.64 5.00
C CYS A 61 -4.06 3.68 4.97
N SER A 62 -4.65 4.60 4.20
CA SER A 62 -6.09 4.78 4.11
C SER A 62 -6.81 3.50 3.66
N VAL A 63 -6.26 2.82 2.65
CA VAL A 63 -6.78 1.56 2.15
C VAL A 63 -6.68 0.43 3.18
N LEU A 64 -5.61 0.34 3.97
CA LEU A 64 -5.48 -0.68 5.01
C LEU A 64 -6.55 -0.53 6.09
N TRP A 65 -6.84 0.70 6.51
CA TRP A 65 -7.91 0.98 7.47
C TRP A 65 -9.28 0.64 6.89
N ALA A 66 -9.55 1.08 5.65
CA ALA A 66 -10.78 0.75 4.96
C ALA A 66 -10.95 -0.77 4.78
N TRP A 67 -9.89 -1.48 4.41
CA TRP A 67 -9.85 -2.93 4.27
C TRP A 67 -10.23 -3.65 5.55
N TYR A 68 -9.59 -3.31 6.67
CA TYR A 68 -9.89 -3.97 7.93
C TYR A 68 -11.35 -3.75 8.34
N GLY A 69 -11.80 -2.50 8.41
CA GLY A 69 -13.14 -2.17 8.89
C GLY A 69 -14.26 -2.66 7.96
N TYR A 70 -14.03 -2.66 6.65
CA TYR A 70 -15.00 -3.16 5.69
C TYR A 70 -15.06 -4.70 5.67
N TRP A 71 -13.92 -5.39 5.72
CA TRP A 71 -13.90 -6.85 5.58
C TRP A 71 -14.08 -7.59 6.90
N GLU A 72 -13.60 -7.11 8.04
CA GLU A 72 -13.69 -7.87 9.31
C GLU A 72 -15.11 -8.35 9.64
N PRO A 73 -16.16 -7.53 9.49
CA PRO A 73 -17.54 -7.95 9.77
C PRO A 73 -18.09 -8.97 8.75
N LEU A 74 -17.52 -9.05 7.55
CA LEU A 74 -18.00 -9.92 6.46
C LEU A 74 -17.42 -11.33 6.53
N PHE A 75 -16.31 -11.51 7.23
CA PHE A 75 -15.61 -12.78 7.31
C PHE A 75 -15.77 -13.42 8.69
N SER A 76 -15.47 -14.71 8.79
CA SER A 76 -15.51 -15.42 10.08
C SER A 76 -14.51 -14.81 11.06
N LYS A 77 -14.94 -14.67 12.32
CA LYS A 77 -14.11 -14.13 13.39
C LYS A 77 -12.80 -14.90 13.51
N GLY A 78 -11.67 -14.19 13.56
CA GLY A 78 -10.33 -14.79 13.63
C GLY A 78 -9.79 -15.29 12.28
N SER A 79 -10.39 -14.88 11.16
CA SER A 79 -9.87 -15.21 9.83
C SER A 79 -8.39 -14.82 9.70
N PRO A 80 -7.52 -15.72 9.22
CA PRO A 80 -6.07 -15.55 9.28
C PRO A 80 -5.57 -14.34 8.50
N MET A 81 -6.29 -13.91 7.46
CA MET A 81 -5.90 -12.77 6.63
C MET A 81 -5.74 -11.47 7.42
N PHE A 82 -6.56 -11.24 8.47
CA PHE A 82 -6.47 -10.05 9.32
C PHE A 82 -5.22 -10.03 10.20
N HIS A 83 -4.61 -11.20 10.43
CA HIS A 83 -3.36 -11.33 11.16
C HIS A 83 -2.15 -11.34 10.22
N VAL A 84 -2.27 -12.01 9.08
CA VAL A 84 -1.13 -12.32 8.19
C VAL A 84 -0.84 -11.18 7.21
N PHE A 85 -1.86 -10.57 6.60
CA PHE A 85 -1.64 -9.57 5.55
C PHE A 85 -0.93 -8.30 6.04
N PRO A 86 -1.31 -7.69 7.19
CA PRO A 86 -0.58 -6.54 7.71
C PRO A 86 0.90 -6.85 7.98
N ILE A 87 1.20 -8.01 8.57
CA ILE A 87 2.59 -8.44 8.81
C ILE A 87 3.34 -8.61 7.49
N TYR A 88 2.72 -9.29 6.52
CA TYR A 88 3.28 -9.47 5.19
C TYR A 88 3.61 -8.14 4.51
N TYR A 89 2.69 -7.17 4.53
CA TYR A 89 2.93 -5.85 3.95
C TYR A 89 4.04 -5.08 4.69
N ALA A 90 4.08 -5.15 6.02
CA ALA A 90 5.14 -4.52 6.80
C ALA A 90 6.53 -5.07 6.43
N LEU A 91 6.65 -6.40 6.31
CA LEU A 91 7.89 -7.06 5.90
C LEU A 91 8.27 -6.72 4.46
N LEU A 92 7.32 -6.77 3.53
CA LEU A 92 7.54 -6.41 2.13
C LEU A 92 8.02 -4.96 2.01
N CYS A 93 7.31 -4.01 2.62
CA CYS A 93 7.69 -2.60 2.59
C CYS A 93 9.02 -2.34 3.30
N GLY A 94 9.29 -3.02 4.41
CA GLY A 94 10.56 -2.95 5.12
C GLY A 94 11.72 -3.43 4.26
N TRP A 95 11.56 -4.57 3.58
CA TRP A 95 12.52 -5.08 2.61
C TRP A 95 12.74 -4.09 1.47
N MET A 96 11.66 -3.59 0.86
CA MET A 96 11.74 -2.61 -0.24
C MET A 96 12.46 -1.32 0.18
N LEU A 97 12.20 -0.83 1.39
CA LEU A 97 12.84 0.35 1.95
C LEU A 97 14.35 0.14 2.13
N LEU A 98 14.76 -0.97 2.75
CA LEU A 98 16.15 -1.24 3.09
C LEU A 98 16.99 -1.68 1.88
N ALA A 99 16.44 -2.55 1.04
CA ALA A 99 17.15 -3.15 -0.08
C ALA A 99 17.18 -2.22 -1.31
N PHE A 100 16.12 -1.46 -1.56
CA PHE A 100 16.01 -0.64 -2.77
C PHE A 100 16.08 0.85 -2.46
N ILE A 101 15.13 1.42 -1.72
CA ILE A 101 15.00 2.88 -1.57
C ILE A 101 16.27 3.49 -0.94
N ASN A 102 16.73 2.96 0.19
CA ASN A 102 17.92 3.48 0.89
C ASN A 102 19.22 3.29 0.09
N LYS A 103 19.26 2.30 -0.81
CA LYS A 103 20.43 2.00 -1.64
C LYS A 103 20.37 2.65 -3.02
N ALA A 104 19.23 3.19 -3.44
CA ALA A 104 19.03 3.79 -4.76
C ALA A 104 20.12 4.81 -5.16
N PRO A 105 20.60 5.71 -4.28
CA PRO A 105 21.72 6.61 -4.58
C PRO A 105 23.01 5.91 -5.04
N ARG A 106 23.21 4.66 -4.62
CA ARG A 106 24.43 3.87 -4.83
C ARG A 106 24.27 2.82 -5.92
N PHE A 107 23.15 2.80 -6.64
CA PHE A 107 22.96 1.89 -7.76
C PHE A 107 24.01 2.20 -8.82
N ASP A 108 24.64 1.15 -9.33
CA ASP A 108 25.54 1.24 -10.48
C ASP A 108 24.75 1.55 -11.76
N ARG A 109 25.47 1.90 -12.81
CA ARG A 109 24.85 2.35 -14.07
C ARG A 109 23.92 1.29 -14.66
N GLU A 110 24.32 0.02 -14.67
CA GLU A 110 23.52 -1.07 -15.24
C GLU A 110 22.22 -1.25 -14.46
N SER A 111 22.27 -1.21 -13.12
CA SER A 111 21.06 -1.26 -12.28
C SER A 111 20.12 -0.08 -12.53
N ARG A 112 20.65 1.13 -12.75
CA ARG A 112 19.82 2.31 -13.09
C ARG A 112 19.15 2.16 -14.45
N GLU A 113 19.89 1.69 -15.44
CA GLU A 113 19.37 1.44 -16.80
C GLU A 113 18.30 0.35 -16.79
N ALA A 114 18.53 -0.75 -16.05
CA ALA A 114 17.54 -1.81 -15.86
C ALA A 114 16.27 -1.31 -15.16
N LEU A 115 16.40 -0.46 -14.14
CA LEU A 115 15.25 0.12 -13.43
C LEU A 115 14.46 1.08 -14.33
N ARG A 116 15.14 1.91 -15.13
CA ARG A 116 14.50 2.77 -16.15
C ARG A 116 13.79 1.91 -17.20
N TYR A 117 14.44 0.87 -17.69
CA TYR A 117 13.84 -0.08 -18.63
C TYR A 117 12.57 -0.71 -18.05
N LEU A 118 12.63 -1.25 -16.82
CA LEU A 118 11.46 -1.78 -16.11
C LEU A 118 10.34 -0.74 -16.02
N GLN A 119 10.67 0.50 -15.63
CA GLN A 119 9.66 1.55 -15.48
C GLN A 119 9.04 1.99 -16.81
N GLN A 120 9.80 1.96 -17.91
CA GLN A 120 9.40 2.42 -19.23
C GLN A 120 8.70 1.33 -20.05
N TYR A 121 9.15 0.08 -19.96
CA TYR A 121 8.57 -1.07 -20.67
C TYR A 121 7.45 -1.78 -19.89
N LEU A 122 7.48 -1.82 -18.55
CA LEU A 122 6.28 -2.17 -17.76
C LEU A 122 5.34 -0.98 -17.53
N SER A 123 5.47 0.10 -18.30
CA SER A 123 4.59 1.27 -18.23
C SER A 123 3.10 0.97 -18.47
N ARG A 124 2.76 -0.22 -18.98
CA ARG A 124 1.36 -0.70 -19.03
C ARG A 124 0.71 -0.76 -17.65
N PHE A 125 1.49 -0.88 -16.58
CA PHE A 125 1.02 -0.83 -15.19
C PHE A 125 1.49 0.48 -14.53
N ASP A 126 0.75 1.55 -14.80
CA ASP A 126 0.89 2.82 -14.09
C ASP A 126 0.55 2.64 -12.60
N THR A 127 1.29 3.31 -11.72
CA THR A 127 1.08 3.28 -10.27
C THR A 127 -0.34 3.73 -9.92
N CYS A 128 -0.89 4.68 -10.68
CA CYS A 128 -2.29 5.11 -10.57
C CYS A 128 -3.28 4.00 -10.95
N ALA A 129 -3.03 3.29 -12.05
CA ALA A 129 -3.88 2.18 -12.48
C ALA A 129 -3.87 1.04 -11.43
N LEU A 130 -2.70 0.75 -10.84
CA LEU A 130 -2.60 -0.21 -9.74
C LEU A 130 -3.39 0.24 -8.51
N ALA A 131 -3.32 1.53 -8.14
CA ALA A 131 -4.11 2.04 -7.02
C ALA A 131 -5.62 1.95 -7.27
N VAL A 132 -6.09 2.24 -8.48
CA VAL A 132 -7.50 1.98 -8.87
C VAL A 132 -7.84 0.49 -8.73
N ALA A 133 -6.95 -0.39 -9.21
CA ALA A 133 -7.14 -1.82 -9.09
C ALA A 133 -7.14 -2.31 -7.63
N VAL A 134 -6.39 -1.67 -6.72
CA VAL A 134 -6.45 -1.95 -5.27
C VAL A 134 -7.84 -1.63 -4.73
N LEU A 135 -8.44 -0.49 -5.11
CA LEU A 135 -9.80 -0.12 -4.68
C LEU A 135 -10.86 -1.08 -5.26
N ILE A 136 -10.70 -1.51 -6.51
CA ILE A 136 -11.56 -2.53 -7.12
C ILE A 136 -11.43 -3.85 -6.34
N GLY A 137 -10.20 -4.27 -6.03
CA GLY A 137 -9.94 -5.48 -5.25
C GLY A 137 -10.53 -5.40 -3.84
N LEU A 138 -10.48 -4.23 -3.21
CA LEU A 138 -11.10 -3.97 -1.91
C LEU A 138 -12.63 -4.10 -1.97
N ALA A 139 -13.27 -3.68 -3.07
CA ALA A 139 -14.72 -3.78 -3.27
C ALA A 139 -15.22 -5.20 -3.62
N MET A 140 -14.33 -6.18 -3.76
CA MET A 140 -14.65 -7.56 -4.15
C MET A 140 -14.27 -8.57 -3.05
N PRO A 141 -14.98 -8.62 -1.91
CA PRO A 141 -14.67 -9.56 -0.83
C PRO A 141 -14.76 -11.03 -1.25
N ASP A 142 -15.64 -11.38 -2.20
CA ASP A 142 -15.74 -12.74 -2.76
C ASP A 142 -14.42 -13.21 -3.43
N HIS A 143 -13.61 -12.26 -3.89
CA HIS A 143 -12.29 -12.50 -4.50
C HIS A 143 -11.20 -11.96 -3.58
N TYR A 144 -11.23 -12.36 -2.30
CA TYR A 144 -10.40 -11.78 -1.24
C TYR A 144 -8.88 -11.76 -1.51
N LEU A 145 -8.36 -12.65 -2.38
CA LEU A 145 -6.95 -12.67 -2.79
C LEU A 145 -6.58 -11.57 -3.79
N LEU A 146 -7.56 -10.98 -4.48
CA LEU A 146 -7.31 -9.90 -5.45
C LEU A 146 -6.70 -8.68 -4.77
N TYR A 147 -7.26 -8.27 -3.63
CA TYR A 147 -6.74 -7.16 -2.83
C TYR A 147 -5.24 -7.30 -2.50
N PRO A 148 -4.76 -8.36 -1.82
CA PRO A 148 -3.36 -8.48 -1.44
C PRO A 148 -2.40 -8.65 -2.62
N ILE A 149 -2.84 -9.29 -3.70
CA ILE A 149 -2.03 -9.42 -4.91
C ILE A 149 -1.81 -8.03 -5.53
N VAL A 150 -2.87 -7.26 -5.73
CA VAL A 150 -2.76 -5.95 -6.37
C VAL A 150 -2.05 -4.96 -5.44
N MET A 151 -2.28 -5.03 -4.13
CA MET A 151 -1.56 -4.21 -3.15
C MET A 151 -0.05 -4.49 -3.17
N THR A 152 0.35 -5.75 -3.31
CA THR A 152 1.76 -6.14 -3.47
C THR A 152 2.36 -5.49 -4.73
N LEU A 153 1.67 -5.59 -5.87
CA LEU A 153 2.12 -4.98 -7.12
C LEU A 153 2.23 -3.45 -6.99
N PHE A 154 1.26 -2.83 -6.32
CA PHE A 154 1.29 -1.40 -6.02
C PHE A 154 2.52 -1.01 -5.19
N ILE A 155 2.83 -1.75 -4.11
CA ILE A 155 4.00 -1.51 -3.25
C ILE A 155 5.32 -1.67 -4.03
N VAL A 156 5.43 -2.70 -4.86
CA VAL A 156 6.63 -2.93 -5.69
C VAL A 156 6.80 -1.78 -6.69
N ARG A 157 5.71 -1.42 -7.38
CA ARG A 157 5.73 -0.36 -8.40
C ARG A 157 6.04 1.00 -7.79
N SER A 158 5.41 1.31 -6.67
CA SER A 158 5.65 2.56 -5.93
C SER A 158 7.11 2.65 -5.51
N THR A 159 7.68 1.57 -4.99
CA THR A 159 9.11 1.49 -4.63
C THR A 159 10.01 1.83 -5.82
N PHE A 160 9.80 1.21 -6.97
CA PHE A 160 10.61 1.48 -8.17
C PHE A 160 10.51 2.92 -8.64
N GLN A 161 9.29 3.48 -8.61
CA GLN A 161 9.08 4.89 -8.93
C GLN A 161 9.87 5.80 -7.99
N ARG A 162 9.86 5.52 -6.67
CA ARG A 162 10.62 6.30 -5.68
C ARG A 162 12.13 6.15 -5.87
N CYS A 163 12.61 4.97 -6.22
CA CYS A 163 14.03 4.77 -6.53
C CYS A 163 14.48 5.62 -7.73
N LEU A 164 13.70 5.68 -8.82
CA LEU A 164 14.04 6.55 -9.95
C LEU A 164 13.98 8.02 -9.60
N GLU A 165 12.98 8.47 -8.84
CA GLU A 165 12.92 9.86 -8.38
C GLU A 165 14.16 10.27 -7.57
N ILE A 166 14.69 9.37 -6.74
CA ILE A 166 15.93 9.60 -6.00
C ILE A 166 17.12 9.67 -6.95
N ILE A 167 17.23 8.73 -7.89
CA ILE A 167 18.34 8.66 -8.86
C ILE A 167 18.37 9.90 -9.78
N ASP A 168 17.22 10.35 -10.25
CA ASP A 168 17.09 11.47 -11.19
C ASP A 168 17.20 12.85 -10.49
N SER A 169 17.12 12.88 -9.15
CA SER A 169 17.33 14.10 -8.34
C SER A 169 18.80 14.41 -8.02
N GLN A 170 19.72 13.51 -8.43
CA GLN A 170 21.18 13.64 -8.26
C GLN A 170 21.83 14.22 -9.51
#